data_AF-A0A8J8WAK3-F1
#
_entry.id   AF-A0A8J8WAK3-F1
#
_cell.length_a   1.000
_cell.length_b   1.000
_cell.length_c   1.000
_cell.angle_alpha   90.00
_cell.angle_beta   90.00
_cell.angle_gamma   90.00
#
_symmetry.space_group_name_H-M   'P 1'
#
loop_
_entity.id
_entity.type
_entity.pdbx_description
1 polymer ?
#
loop_
_entity_poly.entity_id
_entity_poly.type
_entity_poly.pdbx_seq_one_letter_code
_entity_poly.pdbx_strand_id
1 'polypeptide(L)'
;MFKPSQPMLARLRLTTKQVNGGYYKGTRTGSMGHFDSKGNYVIDWTKVRTYVVPEGLDTFKLTPFVTKRMNPTPSAYKKEIERNGRTYSTIDGMKGTDYLEQWYSSNPDEVLARETAEQEAVEELRSPKP
;
A
#
# COMPACT_ATOMS: atom_id res chain seq x y z
N MET A 1 -6.90 43.73 -1.55
CA MET A 1 -6.87 42.44 -2.27
C MET A 1 -6.94 42.73 -3.77
N PHE A 2 -5.91 42.38 -4.52
CA PHE A 2 -5.82 42.65 -5.96
C PHE A 2 -6.86 41.82 -6.71
N LYS A 3 -7.71 42.47 -7.52
CA LYS A 3 -8.65 41.81 -8.44
C LYS A 3 -8.04 41.90 -9.85
N PRO A 4 -7.69 40.78 -10.49
CA PRO A 4 -7.09 40.79 -11.83
C PRO A 4 -8.04 41.40 -12.86
N SER A 5 -7.48 42.07 -13.87
CA SER A 5 -8.24 42.69 -14.95
C SER A 5 -8.86 41.65 -15.90
N GLN A 6 -9.99 41.98 -16.54
CA GLN A 6 -10.66 41.15 -17.56
C GLN A 6 -9.72 40.45 -18.57
N PRO A 7 -8.73 41.14 -19.19
CA PRO A 7 -7.80 40.49 -20.13
C PRO A 7 -6.84 39.50 -19.46
N MET A 8 -6.51 39.66 -18.17
CA MET A 8 -5.71 38.68 -17.44
C MET A 8 -6.49 37.39 -17.13
N LEU A 9 -7.83 37.48 -16.98
CA LEU A 9 -8.70 36.32 -16.77
C LEU A 9 -8.89 35.48 -18.05
N ALA A 10 -8.79 36.10 -19.23
CA ALA A 10 -9.05 35.45 -20.52
C ALA A 10 -8.07 34.31 -20.89
N ARG A 11 -6.88 34.25 -20.27
CA ARG A 11 -5.87 33.20 -20.54
C ARG A 11 -5.72 32.19 -19.40
N LEU A 12 -6.48 32.31 -18.33
CA LEU A 12 -6.44 31.37 -17.22
C LEU A 12 -7.27 30.13 -17.53
N ARG A 13 -6.84 28.98 -17.02
CA ARG A 13 -7.57 27.71 -17.20
C ARG A 13 -8.94 27.80 -16.52
N LEU A 14 -9.97 27.40 -17.25
CA LEU A 14 -11.33 27.37 -16.74
C LEU A 14 -11.46 26.49 -15.49
N THR A 15 -12.12 27.02 -14.47
CA THR A 15 -12.53 26.34 -13.24
C THR A 15 -14.04 26.18 -13.21
N THR A 16 -14.55 25.42 -12.26
CA THR A 16 -15.98 25.11 -12.13
C THR A 16 -16.88 26.33 -11.85
N LYS A 17 -16.31 27.49 -11.49
CA LYS A 17 -17.05 28.69 -11.08
C LYS A 17 -16.93 29.87 -12.04
N GLN A 18 -16.27 29.68 -13.19
CA GLN A 18 -15.96 30.76 -14.13
C GLN A 18 -16.95 30.90 -15.28
N VAL A 19 -17.75 29.86 -15.55
CA VAL A 19 -18.72 29.82 -16.67
C VAL A 19 -20.06 29.33 -16.14
N ASN A 20 -21.15 29.80 -16.75
CA ASN A 20 -22.53 29.41 -16.43
C ASN A 20 -22.87 28.00 -16.99
N GLY A 21 -24.17 27.74 -17.19
CA GLY A 21 -24.70 26.43 -17.59
C GLY A 21 -24.00 25.79 -18.79
N GLY A 22 -23.85 24.47 -18.74
CA GLY A 22 -23.25 23.65 -19.80
C GLY A 22 -21.77 23.31 -19.58
N TYR A 23 -21.04 24.06 -18.75
CA TYR A 23 -19.66 23.72 -18.39
C TYR A 23 -19.59 22.88 -17.11
N TYR A 24 -19.42 21.56 -17.26
CA TYR A 24 -19.13 20.66 -16.14
C TYR A 24 -17.65 20.28 -16.11
N LYS A 25 -17.00 20.44 -14.96
CA LYS A 25 -15.61 20.03 -14.73
C LYS A 25 -15.50 19.23 -13.44
N GLY A 26 -15.14 17.96 -13.54
CA GLY A 26 -15.00 17.06 -12.38
C GLY A 26 -13.79 17.40 -11.49
N THR A 27 -13.82 16.90 -10.25
CA THR A 27 -12.79 17.10 -9.21
C THR A 27 -12.01 15.83 -8.87
N ARG A 28 -12.00 14.84 -9.77
CA ARG A 28 -11.35 13.52 -9.59
C ARG A 28 -11.92 12.70 -8.43
N THR A 29 -13.21 12.86 -8.13
CA THR A 29 -13.91 11.99 -7.18
C THR A 29 -14.02 10.54 -7.65
N GLY A 30 -13.84 10.27 -8.95
CA GLY A 30 -13.97 8.93 -9.54
C GLY A 30 -15.41 8.59 -9.91
N SER A 31 -15.60 7.57 -10.76
CA SER A 31 -16.94 7.11 -11.12
C SER A 31 -17.43 6.04 -10.16
N MET A 32 -18.46 6.34 -9.37
CA MET A 32 -19.04 5.44 -8.37
C MET A 32 -20.25 4.64 -8.92
N GLY A 33 -20.43 4.64 -10.25
CA GLY A 33 -21.68 4.22 -10.87
C GLY A 33 -21.75 4.59 -12.34
N HIS A 34 -22.97 4.73 -12.86
CA HIS A 34 -23.25 5.12 -14.24
C HIS A 34 -24.54 5.95 -14.33
N PHE A 35 -24.68 6.74 -15.40
CA PHE A 35 -25.93 7.43 -15.69
C PHE A 35 -26.88 6.48 -16.45
N ASP A 36 -28.16 6.50 -16.09
CA ASP A 36 -29.21 5.84 -16.87
C ASP A 36 -29.56 6.68 -18.11
N SER A 37 -30.35 6.11 -19.03
CA SER A 37 -30.77 6.81 -20.25
C SER A 37 -31.71 8.00 -19.99
N LYS A 38 -32.24 8.14 -18.77
CA LYS A 38 -33.13 9.22 -18.33
C LYS A 38 -32.37 10.35 -17.62
N GLY A 39 -31.05 10.21 -17.44
CA GLY A 39 -30.19 11.19 -16.76
C GLY A 39 -30.08 11.01 -15.24
N ASN A 40 -30.65 9.96 -14.66
CA ASN A 40 -30.44 9.62 -13.24
C ASN A 40 -29.09 8.93 -13.05
N TYR A 41 -28.49 9.07 -11.87
CA TYR A 41 -27.25 8.39 -11.52
C TYR A 41 -27.54 7.14 -10.68
N VAL A 42 -27.09 5.97 -11.15
CA VAL A 42 -27.22 4.68 -10.45
C VAL A 42 -25.87 4.32 -9.84
N ILE A 43 -25.86 4.08 -8.52
CA ILE A 43 -24.65 3.78 -7.74
C ILE A 43 -24.29 2.30 -7.91
N ASP A 44 -23.01 2.03 -8.19
CA ASP A 44 -22.41 0.71 -8.24
C ASP A 44 -21.56 0.50 -6.97
N TRP A 45 -22.09 -0.26 -6.01
CA TRP A 45 -21.47 -0.48 -4.71
C TRP A 45 -20.10 -1.16 -4.78
N THR A 46 -19.77 -1.85 -5.88
CA THR A 46 -18.44 -2.45 -6.08
C THR A 46 -17.34 -1.41 -6.28
N LYS A 47 -17.69 -0.20 -6.72
CA LYS A 47 -16.76 0.91 -6.97
C LYS A 47 -16.70 1.90 -5.81
N VAL A 48 -17.61 1.76 -4.83
CA VAL A 48 -17.65 2.62 -3.66
C VAL A 48 -16.47 2.27 -2.75
N ARG A 49 -15.59 3.24 -2.52
CA ARG A 49 -14.42 3.07 -1.65
C ARG A 49 -14.86 3.03 -0.18
N THR A 50 -14.39 2.03 0.55
CA THR A 50 -14.52 1.92 2.00
C THR A 50 -13.15 2.06 2.65
N TYR A 51 -13.12 2.63 3.86
CA TYR A 51 -11.92 2.71 4.69
C TYR A 51 -12.14 1.82 5.91
N VAL A 52 -11.56 0.62 5.88
CA VAL A 52 -11.76 -0.40 6.91
C VAL A 52 -10.99 -0.01 8.18
N VAL A 53 -11.70 0.12 9.29
CA VAL A 53 -11.13 0.40 10.60
C VAL A 53 -10.87 -0.95 11.30
N PRO A 54 -9.63 -1.24 11.76
CA PRO A 54 -9.35 -2.46 12.51
C PRO A 54 -10.11 -2.51 13.84
N GLU A 55 -10.48 -3.72 14.26
CA GLU A 55 -11.10 -3.96 15.57
C GLU A 55 -10.09 -3.80 16.72
N GLY A 56 -10.58 -3.40 17.90
CA GLY A 56 -9.75 -3.29 19.11
C GLY A 56 -8.82 -2.06 19.17
N LEU A 57 -9.05 -1.05 18.34
CA LEU A 57 -8.20 0.16 18.29
C LEU A 57 -8.22 0.97 19.59
N ASP A 58 -9.31 0.88 20.36
CA ASP A 58 -9.49 1.51 21.67
C ASP A 58 -8.59 0.92 22.76
N THR A 59 -8.26 -0.37 22.66
CA THR A 59 -7.36 -1.07 23.59
C THR A 59 -5.92 -1.14 23.08
N PHE A 60 -5.64 -0.65 21.87
CA PHE A 60 -4.34 -0.76 21.23
C PHE A 60 -3.32 0.20 21.87
N LYS A 61 -2.15 -0.34 22.21
CA LYS A 61 -1.13 0.39 23.00
C LYS A 61 -0.22 1.28 22.16
N LEU A 62 -0.12 1.06 20.84
CA LEU A 62 0.78 1.86 20.02
C LEU A 62 0.19 3.25 19.77
N THR A 63 1.01 4.27 19.96
CA THR A 63 0.64 5.67 19.76
C THR A 63 1.50 6.26 18.64
N PRO A 64 1.08 7.39 18.01
CA PRO A 64 1.85 8.00 16.93
C PRO A 64 3.21 8.59 17.36
N PHE A 65 3.53 8.58 18.66
CA PHE A 65 4.77 9.13 19.19
C PHE A 65 5.56 8.09 19.97
N VAL A 66 6.88 8.18 19.89
CA VAL A 66 7.82 7.35 20.68
C VAL A 66 8.49 8.21 21.74
N THR A 67 8.85 7.61 22.88
CA THR A 67 9.52 8.33 23.96
C THR A 67 10.91 8.79 23.52
N LYS A 68 11.30 10.03 23.88
CA LYS A 68 12.65 10.56 23.62
C LYS A 68 13.77 9.87 24.40
N ARG A 69 13.43 9.06 25.41
CA ARG A 69 14.41 8.29 26.19
C ARG A 69 14.95 7.10 25.39
N MET A 70 14.21 6.64 24.38
CA MET A 70 14.63 5.58 23.48
C MET A 70 15.41 6.20 22.32
N ASN A 71 16.67 5.81 22.18
CA ASN A 71 17.45 6.20 21.00
C ASN A 71 16.93 5.46 19.77
N PRO A 72 16.90 6.09 18.58
CA PRO A 72 16.51 5.42 17.34
C PRO A 72 17.39 4.19 17.09
N THR A 73 16.75 3.03 16.94
CA THR A 73 17.45 1.77 16.66
C THR A 73 17.86 1.75 15.18
N PRO A 74 19.17 1.61 14.85
CA PRO A 74 19.61 1.51 13.46
C PRO A 74 19.20 0.16 12.85
N SER A 75 19.02 0.13 11.52
CA SER A 75 18.80 -1.12 10.79
C SER A 75 19.99 -2.07 10.95
N ALA A 76 19.70 -3.37 11.07
CA ALA A 76 20.70 -4.44 11.03
C ALA A 76 21.26 -4.64 9.62
N TYR A 77 20.49 -4.31 8.58
CA TYR A 77 20.88 -4.46 7.19
C TYR A 77 21.74 -3.28 6.76
N LYS A 78 23.05 -3.52 6.66
CA LYS A 78 24.04 -2.54 6.20
C LYS A 78 24.86 -3.15 5.08
N LYS A 79 25.08 -2.35 4.04
CA LYS A 79 25.94 -2.70 2.92
C LYS A 79 27.08 -1.70 2.84
N GLU A 80 28.29 -2.22 2.75
CA GLU A 80 29.46 -1.40 2.47
C GLU A 80 29.57 -1.20 0.96
N ILE A 81 29.70 0.06 0.56
CA ILE A 81 29.87 0.45 -0.84
C ILE A 81 31.18 1.23 -0.92
N GLU A 82 32.06 0.79 -1.82
CA GLU A 82 33.27 1.52 -2.16
C GLU A 82 32.98 2.55 -3.25
N ARG A 83 33.25 3.82 -2.96
CA ARG A 83 33.19 4.89 -3.95
C ARG A 83 34.42 5.79 -3.82
N ASN A 84 35.17 5.94 -4.90
CA ASN A 84 36.36 6.79 -4.97
C ASN A 84 37.42 6.45 -3.89
N GLY A 85 37.66 5.16 -3.63
CA GLY A 85 38.65 4.70 -2.65
C GLY A 85 38.25 4.89 -1.18
N ARG A 86 36.99 5.21 -0.88
CA ARG A 86 36.43 5.27 0.48
C ARG A 86 35.24 4.33 0.62
N THR A 87 35.20 3.60 1.72
CA THR A 87 34.08 2.71 2.10
C THR A 87 33.00 3.52 2.82
N TYR A 88 31.75 3.34 2.39
CA TYR A 88 30.56 3.95 3.01
C TYR A 88 29.57 2.86 3.40
N SER A 89 29.11 2.85 4.66
CA SER A 89 28.02 1.98 5.10
C SER A 89 26.68 2.62 4.74
N THR A 90 25.94 2.00 3.83
CA THR A 90 24.57 2.39 3.46
C THR A 90 23.58 1.41 4.09
N ILE A 91 22.36 1.86 4.38
CA ILE A 91 21.28 0.98 4.81
C ILE A 91 20.87 0.12 3.61
N ASP A 92 20.87 -1.20 3.78
CA ASP A 92 20.40 -2.15 2.79
C ASP A 92 18.96 -2.60 3.11
N GLY A 93 18.28 -3.19 2.13
CA GLY A 93 16.97 -3.81 2.33
C GLY A 93 17.07 -5.25 2.80
N MET A 94 16.03 -5.74 3.48
CA MET A 94 15.86 -7.17 3.74
C MET A 94 15.79 -7.92 2.40
N LYS A 95 16.57 -8.99 2.24
CA LYS A 95 16.53 -9.83 1.04
C LYS A 95 15.42 -10.87 1.15
N GLY A 96 15.00 -11.40 0.01
CA GLY A 96 14.02 -12.49 -0.03
C GLY A 96 14.49 -13.74 0.72
N THR A 97 15.78 -14.05 0.69
CA THR A 97 16.38 -15.17 1.45
C THR A 97 16.24 -14.96 2.95
N ASP A 98 16.52 -13.76 3.44
CA ASP A 98 16.46 -13.42 4.86
C ASP A 98 15.02 -13.50 5.37
N TYR A 99 14.04 -13.11 4.54
CA TYR A 99 12.63 -13.29 4.85
C TYR A 99 12.24 -14.76 4.94
N LEU A 100 12.70 -15.60 4.01
CA LEU A 100 12.42 -17.04 4.06
C LEU A 100 12.97 -17.66 5.34
N GLU A 101 14.23 -17.37 5.70
CA GLU A 101 14.84 -17.85 6.94
C GLU A 101 14.07 -17.37 8.19
N GLN A 102 13.67 -16.09 8.22
CA GLN A 102 12.85 -15.56 9.31
C GLN A 102 11.47 -16.25 9.38
N TRP A 103 10.85 -16.52 8.23
CA TRP A 103 9.56 -17.19 8.16
C TRP A 103 9.66 -18.64 8.64
N TYR A 104 10.67 -19.39 8.18
CA TYR A 104 10.94 -20.77 8.62
C TYR A 104 11.15 -20.84 10.14
N SER A 105 11.90 -19.89 10.71
CA SER A 105 12.17 -19.86 12.16
C SER A 105 10.97 -19.41 13.00
N SER A 106 10.11 -18.54 12.47
CA SER A 106 8.96 -18.00 13.22
C SER A 106 7.72 -18.90 13.16
N ASN A 107 7.61 -19.78 12.15
CA ASN A 107 6.42 -20.60 11.89
C ASN A 107 6.76 -22.10 11.81
N PRO A 108 7.33 -22.72 12.87
CA PRO A 108 7.77 -24.11 12.83
C PRO A 108 6.62 -25.10 12.56
N ASP A 109 5.42 -24.80 13.04
CA ASP A 109 4.25 -25.69 12.90
C ASP A 109 3.79 -25.80 11.44
N GLU A 110 3.74 -24.68 10.71
CA GLU A 110 3.38 -24.67 9.29
C GLU A 110 4.45 -25.38 8.43
N VAL A 111 5.71 -25.21 8.80
CA VAL A 111 6.84 -25.86 8.13
C VAL A 111 6.76 -27.38 8.30
N LEU A 112 6.56 -27.86 9.53
CA LEU A 112 6.46 -29.29 9.82
C LEU A 112 5.25 -29.92 9.14
N ALA A 113 4.10 -29.23 9.13
CA ALA A 113 2.91 -29.67 8.41
C ALA A 113 3.14 -29.81 6.90
N ARG A 114 3.95 -28.93 6.33
CA ARG A 114 4.33 -29.00 4.92
C ARG A 114 5.34 -30.12 4.64
N GLU A 115 6.37 -30.27 5.46
CA GLU A 115 7.38 -31.33 5.32
C GLU A 115 6.74 -32.72 5.43
N THR A 116 5.80 -32.90 6.37
CA THR A 116 5.05 -34.15 6.50
C THR A 116 4.19 -34.43 5.26
N ALA A 117 3.45 -33.44 4.76
CA ALA A 117 2.66 -33.60 3.53
C ALA A 117 3.56 -33.90 2.29
N GLU A 118 4.74 -33.32 2.21
CA GLU A 118 5.73 -33.61 1.16
C GLU A 118 6.28 -35.04 1.28
N GLN A 119 6.56 -35.51 2.50
CA GLN A 119 6.98 -36.89 2.76
C GLN A 119 5.89 -37.91 2.39
N GLU A 120 4.64 -37.66 2.78
CA GLU A 120 3.49 -38.49 2.42
C GLU A 120 3.31 -38.57 0.90
N ALA A 121 3.39 -37.44 0.20
CA ALA A 121 3.32 -37.42 -1.26
C ALA A 121 4.47 -38.20 -1.93
N VAL A 122 5.69 -38.11 -1.40
CA VAL A 122 6.84 -38.88 -1.88
C VAL A 122 6.66 -40.38 -1.61
N GLU A 123 6.11 -40.75 -0.46
CA GLU A 123 5.83 -42.15 -0.11
C GLU A 123 4.74 -42.76 -1.00
N GLU A 124 3.69 -42.00 -1.32
CA GLU A 124 2.65 -42.42 -2.28
C GLU A 124 3.21 -42.64 -3.69
N LEU A 125 4.12 -41.76 -4.17
CA LEU A 125 4.79 -41.95 -5.45
C LEU A 125 5.72 -43.18 -5.47
N ARG A 126 6.35 -43.48 -4.33
CA ARG A 126 7.26 -44.63 -4.18
C ARG A 126 6.52 -45.96 -4.05
N SER A 127 5.28 -45.94 -3.56
CA SER A 127 4.41 -47.10 -3.41
C SER A 127 3.13 -46.91 -4.23
N PRO A 128 3.20 -47.00 -5.58
CA PRO A 128 2.01 -46.95 -6.40
C PRO A 128 1.07 -48.08 -5.94
N LYS A 129 -0.09 -47.69 -5.40
CA LYS A 129 -1.17 -48.63 -5.06
C LYS A 129 -1.47 -49.49 -6.31
N PRO A 130 -1.58 -50.82 -6.16
CA PRO A 130 -1.87 -51.72 -7.28
C PRO A 130 -3.22 -51.41 -7.95
#